data_AF-A0A0C2A7A4-F1
#
_entry.id   AF-A0A0C2A7A4-F1
#
_cell.length_a   1.000
_cell.length_b   1.000
_cell.length_c   1.000
_cell.angle_alpha   90.00
_cell.angle_beta   90.00
_cell.angle_gamma   90.00
#
_symmetry.space_group_name_H-M   'P 1'
#
loop_
_entity.id
_entity.type
_entity.pdbx_description
1 polymer ?
#
loop_
_entity_poly.entity_id
_entity_poly.type
_entity_poly.pdbx_seq_one_letter_code
_entity_poly.pdbx_strand_id
1 'polypeptide(L)'
;MLASLLFLAWSNIPPYRMHIKKVRWGVGAWHWRLYEHGGLGVCDVRYFDMNRDGAPIERWKLLGYDRPGDMPDAIARTHDKQLRAAYAQVCEAQAAAGDPHPNVQVMARCGRKLGWATVEKRRANVCGKKTGKKRKKTKRGTNK
;
A
#
# COMPACT_ATOMS: atom_id res chain seq x y z
N MET A 1 43.11 -8.73 7.69
CA MET A 1 42.27 -7.83 6.86
C MET A 1 41.02 -8.58 6.39
N LEU A 2 40.03 -8.79 7.25
CA LEU A 2 38.81 -9.55 6.90
C LEU A 2 37.52 -9.03 7.56
N ALA A 3 37.61 -7.99 8.41
CA ALA A 3 36.47 -7.46 9.17
C ALA A 3 35.69 -6.36 8.43
N SER A 4 36.19 -5.84 7.30
CA SER A 4 35.62 -4.66 6.63
C SER A 4 34.53 -4.97 5.59
N LEU A 5 34.26 -6.24 5.27
CA LEU A 5 33.28 -6.61 4.24
C LEU A 5 31.85 -6.82 4.78
N LEU A 6 31.66 -6.90 6.10
CA LEU A 6 30.34 -7.13 6.70
C LEU A 6 29.49 -5.86 6.86
N PHE A 7 30.07 -4.66 6.74
CA PHE A 7 29.30 -3.40 6.80
C PHE A 7 28.57 -3.06 5.50
N LEU A 8 28.96 -3.65 4.36
CA LEU A 8 28.32 -3.38 3.06
C LEU A 8 27.02 -4.19 2.85
N ALA A 9 26.75 -5.19 3.68
CA ALA A 9 25.53 -5.99 3.57
C ALA A 9 24.34 -5.35 4.31
N TRP A 10 24.56 -4.43 5.26
CA TRP A 10 23.48 -3.80 6.03
C TRP A 10 22.92 -2.51 5.40
N SER A 11 23.55 -2.01 4.34
CA SER A 11 23.09 -0.83 3.60
C SER A 11 22.17 -1.13 2.42
N ASN A 12 21.82 -2.40 2.16
CA ASN A 12 20.94 -2.79 1.07
C ASN A 12 19.45 -2.82 1.47
N ILE A 13 19.04 -1.86 2.30
CA ILE A 13 17.63 -1.49 2.42
C ILE A 13 17.39 -0.44 1.33
N PRO A 14 16.68 -0.76 0.23
CA PRO A 14 16.55 0.16 -0.88
C PRO A 14 15.85 1.44 -0.41
N PRO A 15 16.42 2.63 -0.69
CA PRO A 15 15.87 3.91 -0.27
C PRO A 15 14.66 4.23 -1.16
N TYR A 16 13.51 3.64 -0.86
CA TYR A 16 12.27 4.10 -1.45
C TYR A 16 11.94 5.49 -0.89
N ARG A 17 12.23 6.49 -1.72
CA ARG A 17 11.75 7.89 -1.69
C ARG A 17 12.54 8.85 -0.78
N MET A 18 13.71 9.28 -1.28
CA MET A 18 14.51 10.38 -0.71
C MET A 18 14.44 11.71 -1.48
N HIS A 19 13.55 11.88 -2.46
CA HIS A 19 13.43 13.14 -3.25
C HIS A 19 12.35 14.10 -2.76
N ILE A 20 12.19 14.25 -1.43
CA ILE A 20 11.33 15.30 -0.87
C ILE A 20 12.21 16.29 -0.10
N LYS A 21 12.52 17.40 -0.77
CA LYS A 21 13.06 18.67 -0.25
C LYS A 21 14.49 18.69 0.31
N LYS A 22 15.25 19.61 -0.29
CA LYS A 22 16.61 20.11 -0.03
C LYS A 22 16.89 20.45 1.46
N VAL A 23 17.12 19.46 2.32
CA VAL A 23 17.56 19.70 3.71
C VAL A 23 18.82 18.89 4.00
N ARG A 24 19.79 19.57 4.61
CA ARG A 24 21.17 19.07 4.84
C ARG A 24 21.15 17.85 5.77
N TRP A 25 21.98 16.89 5.41
CA TRP A 25 22.09 15.54 5.98
C TRP A 25 22.34 15.56 7.50
N GLY A 26 21.44 14.94 8.26
CA GLY A 26 21.63 14.63 9.68
C GLY A 26 20.92 13.33 10.04
N VAL A 27 21.57 12.46 10.81
CA VAL A 27 21.05 11.12 11.19
C VAL A 27 19.70 11.23 11.91
N GLY A 28 19.47 12.31 12.66
CA GLY A 28 18.17 12.62 13.29
C GLY A 28 17.04 12.95 12.29
N ALA A 29 17.35 13.49 11.11
CA ALA A 29 16.36 13.78 10.08
C ALA A 29 15.82 12.50 9.43
N TRP A 30 16.59 11.40 9.40
CA TRP A 30 16.10 10.13 8.88
C TRP A 30 15.04 9.51 9.78
N HIS A 31 15.26 9.51 11.10
CA HIS A 31 14.27 9.00 12.05
C HIS A 31 13.05 9.92 12.13
N TRP A 32 13.25 11.21 12.37
CA TRP A 32 12.13 12.15 12.56
C TRP A 32 11.20 12.22 11.33
N ARG A 33 11.77 12.13 10.12
CA ARG A 33 11.03 12.26 8.88
C ARG A 33 10.30 10.99 8.46
N LEU A 34 10.77 9.80 8.87
CA LEU A 34 10.01 8.55 8.74
C LEU A 34 8.82 8.50 9.72
N TYR A 35 8.94 9.12 10.90
CA TYR A 35 7.89 9.17 11.92
C TYR A 35 6.86 10.31 11.69
N GLU A 36 7.26 11.47 11.17
CA GLU A 36 6.34 12.60 10.89
C GLU A 36 5.86 12.69 9.42
N HIS A 37 6.61 12.19 8.43
CA HIS A 37 6.17 12.18 7.01
C HIS A 37 5.62 10.84 6.54
N GLY A 38 5.14 9.99 7.46
CA GLY A 38 3.94 9.20 7.15
C GLY A 38 2.78 10.16 6.92
N GLY A 39 2.84 10.94 5.83
CA GLY A 39 2.00 12.10 5.57
C GLY A 39 0.55 11.70 5.85
N LEU A 40 -0.12 12.47 6.71
CA LEU A 40 -1.45 12.13 7.21
C LEU A 40 -2.32 11.54 6.10
N GLY A 41 -2.65 10.25 6.23
CA GLY A 41 -3.47 9.53 5.28
C GLY A 41 -2.73 8.84 4.12
N VAL A 42 -1.40 8.79 4.05
CA VAL A 42 -0.65 7.86 3.17
C VAL A 42 -0.62 6.48 3.81
N CYS A 43 -0.78 5.43 3.00
CA CYS A 43 -0.84 4.05 3.43
C CYS A 43 0.25 3.20 2.77
N ASP A 44 0.94 2.40 3.58
CA ASP A 44 1.70 1.23 3.16
C ASP A 44 0.70 0.10 2.90
N VAL A 45 0.63 -0.38 1.67
CA VAL A 45 -0.35 -1.38 1.22
C VAL A 45 0.39 -2.54 0.59
N ARG A 46 0.16 -3.74 1.13
CA ARG A 46 0.72 -4.99 0.63
C ARG A 46 -0.40 -5.91 0.17
N TYR A 47 -0.27 -6.38 -1.05
CA TYR A 47 -1.25 -7.24 -1.73
C TYR A 47 -0.71 -8.67 -1.76
N PHE A 48 -1.60 -9.63 -1.55
CA PHE A 48 -1.25 -11.05 -1.52
C PHE A 48 -2.24 -11.81 -2.41
N ASP A 49 -1.71 -12.58 -3.34
CA ASP A 49 -2.50 -13.46 -4.21
C ASP A 49 -2.76 -14.78 -3.49
N MET A 50 -3.98 -15.00 -3.06
CA MET A 50 -4.38 -16.23 -2.38
C MET A 50 -4.69 -17.38 -3.34
N ASN A 51 -4.81 -17.13 -4.65
CA ASN A 51 -4.85 -18.20 -5.65
C ASN A 51 -3.47 -18.84 -5.85
N ARG A 52 -2.41 -18.16 -5.39
CA ARG A 52 -1.01 -18.61 -5.42
C ARG A 52 -0.41 -18.67 -4.01
N ASP A 53 -1.11 -19.33 -3.08
CA ASP A 53 -0.67 -19.58 -1.70
C ASP A 53 -0.25 -18.33 -0.91
N GLY A 54 -0.81 -17.17 -1.25
CA GLY A 54 -0.50 -15.91 -0.59
C GLY A 54 0.77 -15.24 -1.09
N ALA A 55 1.20 -15.50 -2.33
CA ALA A 55 2.34 -14.85 -2.96
C ALA A 55 2.20 -13.32 -2.92
N PRO A 56 3.27 -12.57 -2.58
CA PRO A 56 3.22 -11.11 -2.58
C PRO A 56 3.04 -10.60 -4.02
N ILE A 57 2.12 -9.65 -4.20
CA ILE A 57 1.90 -8.98 -5.49
C ILE A 57 2.68 -7.68 -5.49
N GLU A 58 3.63 -7.57 -6.41
CA GLU A 58 4.32 -6.32 -6.70
C GLU A 58 3.43 -5.43 -7.58
N ARG A 59 2.78 -4.45 -6.95
CA ARG A 59 1.81 -3.59 -7.67
C ARG A 59 2.40 -2.90 -8.90
N TRP A 60 3.62 -2.38 -8.83
CA TRP A 60 4.25 -1.69 -9.96
C TRP A 60 4.41 -2.65 -11.16
N LYS A 61 4.87 -3.88 -10.91
CA LYS A 61 5.04 -4.91 -11.93
C LYS A 61 3.70 -5.33 -12.53
N LEU A 62 2.68 -5.51 -11.69
CA LEU A 62 1.33 -5.85 -12.13
C LEU A 62 0.70 -4.76 -13.02
N LEU A 63 1.01 -3.49 -12.75
CA LEU A 63 0.53 -2.36 -13.54
C LEU A 63 1.38 -2.09 -14.79
N GLY A 64 2.35 -2.95 -15.11
CA GLY A 64 3.16 -2.85 -16.34
C GLY A 64 4.32 -1.87 -16.27
N TYR A 65 4.76 -1.44 -15.08
CA TYR A 65 5.99 -0.65 -14.95
C TYR A 65 7.21 -1.56 -14.92
N ASP A 66 8.28 -1.18 -15.62
CA ASP A 66 9.53 -1.94 -15.66
C ASP A 66 10.27 -1.87 -14.33
N ARG A 67 10.23 -0.69 -13.69
CA ARG A 67 10.82 -0.47 -12.38
C ARG A 67 9.84 0.23 -11.45
N PRO A 68 9.97 -0.03 -10.14
CA PRO A 68 9.20 0.66 -9.11
C PRO A 68 9.29 2.20 -9.16
N GLY A 69 10.40 2.75 -9.65
CA GLY A 69 10.63 4.18 -9.78
C GLY A 69 9.87 4.83 -10.95
N ASP A 70 9.44 4.04 -11.93
CA ASP A 70 8.74 4.54 -13.12
C ASP A 70 7.25 4.77 -12.83
N MET A 71 6.73 4.17 -11.76
CA MET A 71 5.35 4.33 -11.33
C MET A 71 5.11 5.76 -10.81
N PRO A 72 4.17 6.53 -11.42
CA PRO A 72 3.88 7.89 -11.00
C PRO A 72 3.56 8.01 -9.52
N ASP A 73 4.04 9.08 -8.88
CA ASP A 73 3.93 9.28 -7.44
C ASP A 73 2.49 9.21 -6.91
N ALA A 74 1.52 9.68 -7.70
CA ALA A 74 0.09 9.65 -7.39
C ALA A 74 -0.49 8.22 -7.35
N ILE A 75 0.08 7.29 -8.11
CA ILE A 75 -0.31 5.87 -8.11
C ILE A 75 0.49 5.12 -7.04
N ALA A 76 1.78 5.42 -6.94
CA ALA A 76 2.70 4.80 -6.01
C ALA A 76 2.35 5.05 -4.54
N ARG A 77 1.84 6.23 -4.20
CA ARG A 77 1.38 6.56 -2.85
C ARG A 77 -0.13 6.33 -2.76
N THR A 78 -0.54 5.31 -2.01
CA THR A 78 -1.96 5.08 -1.77
C THR A 78 -2.41 5.92 -0.58
N HIS A 79 -3.41 6.78 -0.77
CA HIS A 79 -4.03 7.48 0.35
C HIS A 79 -5.22 6.70 0.93
N ASP A 80 -5.53 6.90 2.21
CA ASP A 80 -6.62 6.23 2.94
C ASP A 80 -7.97 6.35 2.20
N LYS A 81 -8.28 7.57 1.73
CA LYS A 81 -9.49 7.85 0.95
C LYS A 81 -9.52 7.12 -0.41
N GLN A 82 -8.36 6.71 -0.92
CA GLN A 82 -8.16 6.08 -2.21
C GLN A 82 -7.88 4.57 -2.11
N LEU A 83 -7.83 3.98 -0.91
CA LEU A 83 -7.50 2.56 -0.72
C LEU A 83 -8.39 1.64 -1.57
N ARG A 84 -9.71 1.87 -1.54
CA ARG A 84 -10.65 1.03 -2.31
C ARG A 84 -10.44 1.14 -3.82
N ALA A 85 -10.10 2.32 -4.32
CA ALA A 85 -9.79 2.52 -5.74
C ALA A 85 -8.48 1.81 -6.11
N ALA A 86 -7.45 1.90 -5.27
CA ALA A 86 -6.20 1.17 -5.46
C ALA A 86 -6.40 -0.36 -5.43
N TYR A 87 -7.31 -0.87 -4.60
CA TYR A 87 -7.65 -2.30 -4.57
C TYR A 87 -8.32 -2.73 -5.87
N ALA A 88 -9.31 -1.96 -6.35
CA ALA A 88 -9.98 -2.23 -7.61
C ALA A 88 -8.99 -2.26 -8.78
N GLN A 89 -8.06 -1.32 -8.83
CA GLN A 89 -7.01 -1.28 -9.85
C GLN A 89 -6.15 -2.56 -9.87
N VAL A 90 -5.75 -3.07 -8.69
CA VAL A 90 -5.01 -4.33 -8.58
C VAL A 90 -5.86 -5.51 -9.01
N CYS A 91 -7.14 -5.55 -8.63
CA CYS A 91 -8.06 -6.61 -9.04
C CYS A 91 -8.28 -6.64 -10.55
N GLU A 92 -8.50 -5.48 -11.17
CA GLU A 92 -8.65 -5.35 -12.62
C GLU A 92 -7.38 -5.75 -13.36
N ALA A 93 -6.21 -5.33 -12.87
CA ALA A 93 -4.93 -5.70 -13.46
C ALA A 93 -4.63 -7.21 -13.34
N GLN A 94 -4.96 -7.84 -12.20
CA GLN A 94 -4.87 -9.31 -12.08
C GLN A 94 -5.82 -10.04 -13.04
N ALA A 95 -7.04 -9.53 -13.19
CA ALA A 95 -7.99 -10.08 -14.15
C ALA A 95 -7.49 -9.96 -15.59
N ALA A 96 -6.94 -8.80 -15.95
CA ALA A 96 -6.33 -8.58 -17.26
C ALA A 96 -5.08 -9.46 -17.49
N ALA A 97 -4.36 -9.81 -16.42
CA ALA A 97 -3.19 -10.70 -16.47
C ALA A 97 -3.55 -12.19 -16.57
N GLY A 98 -4.83 -12.55 -16.63
CA GLY A 98 -5.30 -13.91 -16.88
C GLY A 98 -5.95 -14.62 -15.68
N ASP A 99 -6.17 -13.95 -14.55
CA ASP A 99 -6.92 -14.51 -13.41
C ASP A 99 -8.37 -13.98 -13.40
N PRO A 100 -9.35 -14.66 -14.02
CA PRO A 100 -10.73 -14.15 -14.12
C PRO A 100 -11.44 -13.99 -12.77
N HIS A 101 -10.94 -14.63 -11.71
CA HIS A 101 -11.49 -14.58 -10.36
C HIS A 101 -10.41 -14.32 -9.32
N PRO A 102 -9.78 -13.12 -9.32
CA PRO A 102 -8.67 -12.84 -8.42
C PRO A 102 -9.08 -13.00 -6.96
N ASN A 103 -8.25 -13.69 -6.19
CA ASN A 103 -8.41 -13.80 -4.73
C ASN A 103 -7.31 -13.02 -4.03
N VAL A 104 -7.47 -11.69 -3.96
CA VAL A 104 -6.45 -10.83 -3.38
C VAL A 104 -6.80 -10.50 -1.94
N GLN A 105 -5.88 -10.68 -1.01
CA GLN A 105 -5.99 -10.16 0.35
C GLN A 105 -4.99 -9.03 0.58
N VAL A 106 -5.34 -8.09 1.45
CA VAL A 106 -4.55 -6.87 1.65
C VAL A 106 -4.21 -6.66 3.11
N MET A 107 -2.96 -6.26 3.35
CA MET A 107 -2.53 -5.65 4.61
C MET A 107 -2.24 -4.17 4.35
N ALA A 108 -2.93 -3.29 5.04
CA ALA A 108 -2.75 -1.85 4.89
C ALA A 108 -2.50 -1.18 6.23
N ARG A 109 -1.45 -0.34 6.30
CA ARG A 109 -1.12 0.51 7.45
C ARG A 109 -1.11 1.95 6.96
N CYS A 110 -1.83 2.85 7.63
CA CYS A 110 -1.89 4.25 7.23
C CYS A 110 -1.31 5.16 8.31
N GLY A 111 -0.64 6.24 7.88
CA GLY A 111 -0.18 7.30 8.76
C GLY A 111 -1.38 8.06 9.35
N ARG A 112 -1.47 8.09 10.68
CA ARG A 112 -2.43 8.86 11.49
C ARG A 112 -1.68 9.87 12.35
N LYS A 113 -2.42 10.75 13.05
CA LYS A 113 -1.84 11.78 13.94
C LYS A 113 -0.87 11.21 14.98
N LEU A 114 -1.12 9.99 15.48
CA LEU A 114 -0.32 9.32 16.50
C LEU A 114 0.59 8.21 15.94
N GLY A 115 0.87 8.23 14.62
CA GLY A 115 1.70 7.24 13.95
C GLY A 115 0.92 6.25 13.07
N TRP A 116 1.53 5.12 12.77
CA TRP A 116 0.97 4.13 11.84
C TRP A 116 -0.12 3.28 12.49
N ALA A 117 -1.30 3.24 11.87
CA ALA A 117 -2.41 2.38 12.28
C ALA A 117 -2.74 1.35 11.19
N THR A 118 -2.87 0.08 11.56
CA THR A 118 -3.32 -0.97 10.65
C THR A 118 -4.81 -0.83 10.39
N VAL A 119 -5.18 -0.59 9.13
CA VAL A 119 -6.57 -0.41 8.69
C VAL A 119 -7.17 -1.67 8.05
N GLU A 120 -6.33 -2.56 7.50
CA GLU A 120 -6.75 -3.85 6.93
C GLU A 120 -5.77 -4.95 7.36
N LYS A 121 -6.30 -6.13 7.75
CA LYS A 121 -5.54 -7.23 8.38
C LYS A 121 -5.60 -8.55 7.59
N ARG A 122 -5.54 -8.52 6.26
CA ARG A 122 -5.48 -9.71 5.40
C ARG A 122 -6.55 -10.77 5.76
N ARG A 123 -7.81 -10.33 5.96
CA ARG A 123 -8.91 -11.19 6.44
C ARG A 123 -9.90 -11.62 5.36
N ALA A 124 -9.97 -10.88 4.26
CA ALA A 124 -11.00 -11.06 3.25
C ALA A 124 -10.46 -10.74 1.86
N ASN A 125 -11.02 -11.44 0.86
CA ASN A 125 -10.78 -11.14 -0.55
C ASN A 125 -11.29 -9.73 -0.88
N VAL A 126 -10.42 -8.86 -1.37
CA VAL A 126 -10.77 -7.49 -1.79
C VAL A 126 -11.31 -7.42 -3.22
N CYS A 127 -11.08 -8.47 -4.03
CA CYS A 127 -11.56 -8.59 -5.41
C CYS A 127 -12.90 -9.33 -5.51
N GLY A 128 -13.36 -9.93 -4.41
CA GLY A 128 -14.68 -10.55 -4.34
C GLY A 128 -15.76 -9.49 -4.60
N LYS A 129 -16.37 -9.52 -5.79
CA LYS A 129 -17.48 -8.65 -6.19
C LYS A 129 -18.53 -8.67 -5.08
N LYS A 130 -18.66 -7.60 -4.30
CA LYS A 130 -19.90 -7.33 -3.58
C LYS A 130 -20.92 -6.82 -4.59
N THR A 131 -21.40 -7.71 -5.45
CA THR A 131 -22.73 -7.55 -6.05
C THR A 131 -23.73 -7.58 -4.89
N GLY A 132 -24.18 -6.39 -4.47
CA GLY A 132 -25.39 -6.23 -3.66
C GLY A 132 -25.24 -6.44 -2.15
N LYS A 133 -24.93 -5.36 -1.43
CA LYS A 133 -25.88 -4.95 -0.38
C LYS A 133 -26.31 -3.52 -0.68
N LYS A 134 -27.44 -3.39 -1.38
CA LYS A 134 -28.26 -2.17 -1.30
C LYS A 134 -28.41 -1.87 0.19
N ARG A 135 -27.74 -0.83 0.70
CA ARG A 135 -28.06 -0.26 2.00
C ARG A 135 -29.55 0.07 1.93
N LYS A 136 -30.41 -0.74 2.55
CA LYS A 136 -31.81 -0.38 2.78
C LYS A 136 -31.74 0.95 3.53
N LYS A 137 -32.13 2.02 2.86
CA LYS A 137 -32.26 3.36 3.41
C LYS A 137 -33.34 3.25 4.48
N THR A 138 -32.96 3.06 5.74
CA THR A 138 -33.89 3.10 6.87
C THR A 138 -34.55 4.48 6.82
N LYS A 139 -35.83 4.51 6.43
CA LYS A 139 -36.65 5.73 6.42
C LYS A 139 -36.65 6.31 7.83
N ARG A 140 -36.36 7.61 7.91
CA ARG A 140 -36.58 8.48 9.07
C ARG A 140 -37.93 8.16 9.71
N GLY A 141 -37.92 7.80 10.99
CA GLY A 141 -39.03 8.06 11.90
C GLY A 141 -38.78 9.42 12.55
N THR A 142 -39.32 10.47 11.96
CA THR A 142 -39.47 11.77 12.63
C THR A 142 -40.70 11.64 13.52
N ASN A 143 -40.51 11.37 14.81
CA ASN A 143 -41.60 11.52 15.78
C ASN A 143 -41.84 13.01 15.97
N LYS A 144 -43.06 13.43 15.63
CA LYS A 144 -43.70 14.63 16.16
C LYS A 144 -44.11 14.38 17.61
#